data_AF-A0A8S2UND0-F1
#
_entry.id   AF-A0A8S2UND0-F1
#
_cell.length_a   1.000
_cell.length_b   1.000
_cell.length_c   1.000
_cell.angle_alpha   90.00
_cell.angle_beta   90.00
_cell.angle_gamma   90.00
#
_symmetry.space_group_name_H-M   'P 1'
#
loop_
_entity.id
_entity.type
_entity.pdbx_description
1 polymer ?
#
loop_
_entity_poly.entity_id
_entity_poly.type
_entity_poly.pdbx_seq_one_letter_code
_entity_poly.pdbx_strand_id
1 'polypeptide(L)' 'MNLREPTTLAAANKFLGGMSWYRKFLPQFASVAAPIISVTNLTK' A
#
# COMPACT_ATOMS: atom_id res chain seq x y z
N MET A 1 -2.53 -17.42 -4.63
CA MET A 1 -3.44 -16.32 -4.22
C MET A 1 -3.74 -15.48 -5.45
N ASN A 2 -5.02 -15.34 -5.84
CA ASN A 2 -5.43 -14.40 -6.90
C ASN A 2 -5.63 -13.02 -6.27
N LEU A 3 -4.54 -12.32 -5.99
CA LEU A 3 -4.60 -10.94 -5.50
C LEU A 3 -4.75 -10.02 -6.72
N ARG A 4 -5.97 -9.52 -6.93
CA ARG A 4 -6.23 -8.52 -7.95
C ARG A 4 -5.64 -7.19 -7.51
N GLU A 5 -4.99 -6.49 -8.45
CA GLU A 5 -4.46 -5.16 -8.20
C GLU A 5 -5.57 -4.19 -7.79
N PRO A 6 -5.33 -3.32 -6.79
CA PRO A 6 -6.32 -2.34 -6.37
C PRO A 6 -6.49 -1.27 -7.44
N THR A 7 -7.69 -1.17 -8.00
CA THR A 7 -8.04 -0.16 -9.03
C THR A 7 -8.69 1.09 -8.45
N THR A 8 -8.98 1.12 -7.15
CA THR A 8 -9.61 2.25 -6.45
C THR A 8 -8.77 2.72 -5.28
N LEU A 9 -8.86 4.02 -4.96
CA LEU A 9 -8.14 4.62 -3.82
C LEU A 9 -8.48 3.93 -2.49
N ALA A 10 -9.74 3.57 -2.29
CA ALA A 10 -10.18 2.84 -1.10
C ALA A 10 -9.53 1.45 -0.98
N ALA A 11 -9.42 0.72 -2.10
CA ALA A 11 -8.75 -0.58 -2.13
C ALA A 11 -7.24 -0.45 -1.88
N ALA A 12 -6.60 0.56 -2.45
CA ALA A 12 -5.17 0.84 -2.24
C ALA A 12 -4.87 1.20 -0.78
N ASN A 13 -5.72 2.03 -0.14
CA ASN A 13 -5.61 2.33 1.29
C ASN A 13 -5.80 1.08 2.17
N LYS A 14 -6.77 0.22 1.86
CA LYS A 14 -6.98 -1.05 2.57
C LYS A 14 -5.78 -1.99 2.44
N PHE A 15 -5.19 -2.06 1.24
CA PHE A 15 -3.99 -2.84 0.95
C PHE A 15 -2.77 -2.33 1.74
N LEU A 16 -2.52 -1.02 1.71
CA LEU A 16 -1.46 -0.39 2.50
C LEU A 16 -1.64 -0.62 4.01
N GLY A 17 -2.86 -0.48 4.53
CA GLY A 17 -3.19 -0.75 5.93
C GLY A 17 -2.88 -2.19 6.33
N GLY A 18 -3.24 -3.16 5.48
CA GLY A 18 -2.91 -4.58 5.70
C GLY A 18 -1.40 -4.85 5.68
N MET A 19 -0.67 -4.26 4.73
CA MET A 19 0.78 -4.41 4.65
C MET A 19 1.55 -3.71 5.78
N SER A 20 0.99 -2.65 6.36
CA SER A 20 1.65 -1.87 7.41
C SER A 20 1.98 -2.72 8.65
N TRP A 21 1.21 -3.77 8.93
CA TRP A 21 1.53 -4.74 9.99
C TRP A 21 2.77 -5.59 9.68
N TYR A 22 3.02 -5.88 8.41
CA TYR A 22 4.13 -6.72 7.93
C TYR A 22 5.42 -5.95 7.67
N ARG A 23 5.42 -4.61 7.80
CA ARG A 23 6.59 -3.75 7.55
C ARG A 23 7.86 -4.17 8.32
N LYS A 24 7.70 -4.82 9.48
CA LYS A 24 8.81 -5.34 10.31
C LYS A 24 9.54 -6.54 9.70
N PHE A 25 8.91 -7.21 8.74
CA PHE A 25 9.46 -8.39 8.05
C PHE A 25 9.92 -8.08 6.62
N LEU A 26 9.61 -6.89 6.12
CA LEU A 26 9.91 -6.47 4.75
C LEU A 26 11.03 -5.43 4.77
N PRO A 27 12.27 -5.80 4.41
CA PRO A 27 13.33 -4.81 4.27
C PRO A 27 12.92 -3.78 3.20
N GLN A 28 13.13 -2.50 3.49
CA GLN A 28 12.82 -1.38 2.59
C GLN A 28 11.33 -1.25 2.20
N PHE A 29 10.41 -1.68 3.07
CA PHE A 29 8.97 -1.56 2.85
C PHE A 29 8.54 -0.15 2.42
N ALA A 30 9.10 0.90 3.04
CA ALA A 30 8.79 2.28 2.71
C ALA A 30 9.12 2.63 1.26
N SER A 31 10.25 2.14 0.73
CA SER A 31 10.65 2.38 -0.66
C SER A 31 9.73 1.67 -1.66
N VAL A 32 9.28 0.46 -1.34
CA VAL A 32 8.36 -0.31 -2.20
C VAL A 32 6.93 0.26 -2.14
N ALA A 33 6.49 0.72 -0.97
CA ALA A 33 5.16 1.29 -0.77
C ALA A 33 5.05 2.77 -1.21
N ALA A 34 6.17 3.48 -1.35
CA ALA A 34 6.23 4.90 -1.74
C ALA A 34 5.35 5.27 -2.95
N PRO A 35 5.40 4.58 -4.11
CA PRO A 35 4.55 4.93 -5.26
C PRO A 35 3.05 4.77 -4.96
N ILE A 36 2.69 3.75 -4.17
CA ILE A 36 1.30 3.50 -3.79
C ILE A 36 0.83 4.57 -2.80
N ILE A 37 1.67 4.92 -1.82
CA ILE A 37 1.40 6.00 -0.86
C ILE A 37 1.23 7.34 -1.57
N SER A 38 2.05 7.62 -2.60
CA SER A 38 1.98 8.85 -3.39
C SER A 38 0.65 9.01 -4.12
N VAL A 39 0.04 7.92 -4.60
CA VAL A 39 -1.26 7.97 -5.30
C VAL A 39 -2.44 7.95 -4.32
N THR A 40 -2.28 7.41 -3.10
CA THR A 40 -3.33 7.38 -2.09
C THR A 40 -3.42 8.63 -1.21
N ASN A 41 -2.33 9.39 -1.05
CA ASN A 41 -2.28 10.62 -0.23
C ASN A 41 -2.74 11.88 -0.98
N LEU A 42 -3.58 11.76 -2.01
CA LEU A 42 -4.12 12.91 -2.76
C LEU A 42 -5.15 13.74 -1.98
N THR A 43 -5.42 13.41 -0.71
CA THR A 43 -6.23 14.25 0.19
C THR A 43 -5.32 15.30 0.85
N LYS A 44 -5.08 16.40 0.15
CA LYS A 44 -4.65 17.67 0.76
C LYS A 44 -5.55 18.79 0.31
#